data_AF-A0A811RIQ5-F1
#
_entry.id   AF-A0A811RIQ5-F1
#
_cell.length_a   1.000
_cell.length_b   1.000
_cell.length_c   1.000
_cell.angle_alpha   90.00
_cell.angle_beta   90.00
_cell.angle_gamma   90.00
#
_symmetry.space_group_name_H-M   'P 1'
#
loop_
_entity.id
_entity.type
_entity.pdbx_description
1 polymer ?
#
loop_
_entity_poly.entity_id
_entity_poly.type
_entity_poly.pdbx_seq_one_letter_code
_entity_poly.pdbx_strand_id
1 'polypeptide(L)' 'MANAVSGIVLLLVLGGITLFPRATADVFCHNLKQVAGTLPKNTASSPVHFATTVFGQPPDAVYALALCRGDVDNDTTCE' A
#
# COMPACT_ATOMS: atom_id res chain seq x y z
N MET A 1 -15.88 2.81 -39.62
CA MET A 1 -15.17 1.94 -38.64
C MET A 1 -13.74 2.40 -38.39
N ALA A 2 -12.95 2.78 -39.41
CA ALA A 2 -11.55 3.24 -39.24
C ALA A 2 -11.38 4.49 -38.35
N ASN A 3 -12.32 5.44 -38.42
CA ASN A 3 -12.20 6.72 -37.69
C ASN A 3 -12.35 6.56 -36.16
N ALA A 4 -13.17 5.61 -35.73
CA ALA A 4 -13.33 5.29 -34.31
C ALA A 4 -12.10 4.58 -33.75
N VAL A 5 -11.54 3.64 -34.53
CA VAL A 5 -10.31 2.91 -34.17
C VAL A 5 -9.12 3.88 -34.07
N SER A 6 -8.96 4.78 -35.04
CA SER A 6 -7.89 5.77 -35.04
C SER A 6 -8.01 6.76 -33.87
N GLY A 7 -9.23 7.14 -33.48
CA GLY A 7 -9.47 8.02 -32.33
C GLY A 7 -9.13 7.37 -30.98
N ILE A 8 -9.46 6.09 -30.81
CA ILE A 8 -9.13 5.31 -29.61
C ILE A 8 -7.62 5.14 -29.47
N VAL A 9 -6.92 4.81 -30.55
CA VAL A 9 -5.45 4.70 -30.58
C VAL A 9 -4.81 6.05 -30.25
N LEU A 10 -5.33 7.15 -30.80
CA LEU A 10 -4.79 8.48 -30.53
C LEU A 10 -4.99 8.93 -29.07
N LEU A 11 -6.13 8.59 -28.45
CA LEU A 11 -6.39 8.83 -27.01
C LEU A 11 -5.47 8.02 -26.08
N LEU A 12 -5.15 6.78 -26.45
CA LEU A 12 -4.21 5.94 -25.73
C LEU A 12 -2.78 6.50 -25.79
N VAL A 13 -2.39 7.06 -26.94
CA VAL A 13 -1.02 7.53 -27.20
C VAL A 13 -0.77 8.97 -26.70
N LEU A 14 -1.77 9.87 -26.73
CA LEU A 14 -1.62 11.29 -26.39
C LEU A 14 -1.96 11.69 -24.94
N GLY A 15 -2.38 10.75 -24.07
CA GLY A 15 -2.41 11.00 -22.62
C GLY A 15 -3.77 11.02 -21.92
N GLY A 16 -4.76 10.25 -22.41
CA GLY A 16 -6.09 10.22 -21.78
C GLY A 16 -6.39 9.04 -20.87
N ILE A 17 -5.58 7.97 -20.88
CA ILE A 17 -5.87 6.77 -20.09
C ILE A 17 -4.64 6.39 -19.26
N THR A 18 -4.44 7.08 -18.15
CA THR A 18 -3.62 6.53 -17.06
C THR A 18 -4.40 5.38 -16.44
N LEU A 19 -4.34 4.19 -17.05
CA LEU A 19 -4.92 2.96 -16.47
C LEU A 19 -4.36 2.68 -15.07
N PHE A 20 -3.22 3.29 -14.73
CA PHE A 20 -2.62 3.26 -13.42
C PHE A 20 -2.12 4.68 -13.10
N PRO A 21 -2.79 5.45 -12.21
CA PRO A 21 -2.20 6.66 -11.69
C PRO A 21 -0.82 6.32 -11.08
N ARG A 22 0.16 7.22 -11.20
CA ARG A 22 1.52 6.94 -10.75
C ARG A 22 1.65 7.29 -9.28
N ALA A 23 2.22 6.36 -8.49
CA ALA A 23 2.54 6.65 -7.10
C ALA A 23 3.48 7.86 -7.00
N THR A 24 3.17 8.77 -6.10
CA THR A 24 4.05 9.86 -5.69
C THR A 24 5.00 9.31 -4.64
N ALA A 25 6.30 9.52 -4.85
CA ALA A 25 7.29 9.03 -3.91
C ALA A 25 7.10 9.64 -2.52
N ASP A 26 6.71 10.92 -2.41
CA ASP A 26 6.50 11.59 -1.13
C ASP A 26 5.25 11.09 -0.40
N VAL A 27 4.13 10.87 -1.09
CA VAL A 27 2.88 10.35 -0.49
C VAL A 27 3.05 8.89 -0.11
N PHE A 28 3.64 8.06 -0.98
CA PHE A 28 3.95 6.67 -0.65
C PHE A 28 4.91 6.58 0.55
N CYS A 29 5.98 7.38 0.58
CA CYS A 29 6.89 7.43 1.72
C CYS A 29 6.20 7.87 3.01
N HIS A 30 5.26 8.82 2.93
CA HIS A 30 4.46 9.22 4.08
C HIS A 30 3.60 8.05 4.58
N ASN A 31 2.87 7.38 3.70
CA ASN A 31 2.03 6.23 4.06
C ASN A 31 2.86 5.08 4.64
N LEU A 32 4.05 4.84 4.11
CA LEU A 32 4.99 3.84 4.63
C LEU A 32 5.45 4.19 6.06
N LYS A 33 5.71 5.46 6.36
CA LYS A 33 6.04 5.90 7.72
C LYS A 33 4.88 5.68 8.69
N GLN A 34 3.63 5.88 8.25
CA GLN A 34 2.46 5.59 9.07
C GLN A 34 2.35 4.10 9.39
N VAL A 35 2.55 3.23 8.39
CA VAL A 35 2.61 1.77 8.60
C VAL A 35 3.71 1.42 9.60
N ALA A 36 4.93 1.93 9.41
CA ALA A 36 6.06 1.63 10.29
C ALA A 36 5.83 2.09 11.75
N GLY A 37 5.12 3.20 11.96
CA GLY A 37 4.84 3.71 13.30
C GLY A 37 3.66 3.03 14.02
N THR A 38 2.81 2.29 13.29
CA THR A 38 1.56 1.72 13.82
C THR A 38 1.54 0.20 13.84
N LEU A 39 2.07 -0.44 12.80
CA LEU A 39 1.95 -1.88 12.61
C LEU A 39 2.67 -2.70 13.70
N PRO A 40 3.86 -2.34 14.20
CA PRO A 40 4.49 -3.08 15.29
C PRO A 40 3.63 -3.09 16.56
N LYS A 41 3.08 -1.93 16.94
CA LYS A 41 2.16 -1.78 18.08
C LYS A 41 0.91 -2.64 17.96
N ASN A 42 0.31 -2.63 16.78
CA ASN A 42 -0.86 -3.46 16.49
C ASN A 42 -0.53 -4.96 16.54
N THR A 43 0.69 -5.33 16.16
CA THR A 43 1.16 -6.72 16.18
C THR A 43 1.41 -7.17 17.61
N ALA A 44 2.13 -6.37 18.40
CA ALA A 44 2.36 -6.62 19.83
C ALA A 44 1.05 -6.72 20.62
N SER A 45 0.11 -5.81 20.38
CA SER A 45 -1.19 -5.78 21.09
C SER A 45 -2.19 -6.85 20.62
N SER A 46 -1.87 -7.61 19.56
CA SER A 46 -2.76 -8.62 19.00
C SER A 46 -2.63 -9.93 19.79
N PRO A 47 -3.75 -10.59 20.20
CA PRO A 47 -3.70 -11.86 20.92
C PRO A 47 -3.04 -13.01 20.16
N VAL A 48 -2.91 -12.87 18.83
CA VAL A 48 -2.27 -13.85 17.94
C VAL A 48 -0.95 -13.32 17.38
N HIS A 49 -0.46 -12.19 17.90
CA HIS A 49 0.81 -11.58 17.52
C HIS A 49 0.97 -11.35 16.01
N PHE A 50 -0.16 -11.06 15.36
CA PHE A 50 -0.26 -10.85 13.93
C PHE A 50 -1.19 -9.65 13.69
N ALA A 51 -0.80 -8.80 12.74
CA ALA A 51 -1.62 -7.69 12.30
C ALA A 51 -1.40 -7.42 10.82
N THR A 52 -2.44 -6.88 10.19
CA THR A 52 -2.40 -6.33 8.83
C THR A 52 -2.85 -4.89 8.86
N THR A 53 -2.34 -4.06 7.96
CA THR A 53 -2.83 -2.70 7.78
C THR A 53 -2.73 -2.28 6.32
N VAL A 54 -3.59 -1.34 5.95
CA VAL A 54 -3.53 -0.62 4.69
C VAL A 54 -3.56 0.88 4.99
N PHE A 55 -2.59 1.62 4.46
CA PHE A 55 -2.55 3.07 4.57
C PHE A 55 -2.54 3.72 3.18
N GLY A 56 -3.29 4.80 3.02
CA GLY A 56 -3.44 5.49 1.76
C GLY A 56 -4.45 4.84 0.82
N GLN A 57 -4.48 5.32 -0.43
CA GLN A 57 -5.33 4.83 -1.51
C GLN A 57 -4.48 4.71 -2.78
N PRO A 58 -4.85 3.86 -3.75
CA PRO A 58 -4.15 3.79 -5.03
C PRO A 58 -4.01 5.18 -5.68
N PRO A 59 -2.82 5.52 -6.20
CA PRO A 59 -1.67 4.65 -6.42
C PRO A 59 -0.67 4.53 -5.26
N ASP A 60 -0.91 5.22 -4.15
CA ASP A 60 0.04 5.36 -3.03
C ASP A 60 -0.26 4.46 -1.83
N ALA A 61 -1.15 3.47 -2.01
CA ALA A 61 -1.54 2.56 -0.95
C ALA A 61 -0.36 1.66 -0.55
N VAL A 62 -0.15 1.52 0.77
CA VAL A 62 0.79 0.56 1.36
C VAL A 62 -0.03 -0.55 2.01
N TYR A 63 0.14 -1.77 1.51
CA TYR A 63 -0.44 -2.98 2.08
C TYR A 63 0.64 -3.70 2.88
N ALA A 64 0.41 -3.95 4.16
CA ALA A 64 1.43 -4.53 5.04
C ALA A 64 0.85 -5.54 6.03
N LEU A 65 1.70 -6.48 6.41
CA LEU A 65 1.45 -7.46 7.47
C LEU A 65 2.69 -7.59 8.35
N ALA A 66 2.48 -7.98 9.60
CA ALA A 66 3.54 -8.27 10.55
C ALA A 66 3.14 -9.45 11.44
N LEU A 67 4.15 -10.22 11.85
CA LEU A 67 4.01 -11.41 12.67
C LEU A 67 5.18 -11.43 13.68
N CYS A 68 4.89 -11.60 14.96
CA CYS A 68 5.93 -11.82 15.96
C CYS A 68 6.53 -13.20 15.82
N ARG A 69 7.78 -13.33 16.26
CA ARG A 69 8.42 -14.64 16.42
C ARG A 69 7.65 -15.42 17.48
N GLY A 70 7.23 -16.66 17.16
CA GLY A 70 6.30 -17.44 18.00
C GLY A 70 6.84 -17.95 19.33
N ASP A 71 8.12 -17.72 19.62
CA ASP A 71 8.82 -18.03 20.88
C ASP A 71 9.02 -16.79 21.77
N VAL A 72 8.40 -15.66 21.42
CA VAL A 72 8.42 -14.43 22.22
C VAL A 72 7.17 -14.40 23.11
N ASP A 73 7.36 -14.59 24.42
CA ASP A 73 6.29 -14.56 25.42
C ASP A 73 5.89 -13.15 25.88
N ASN A 74 6.67 -12.13 25.48
CA ASN A 74 6.46 -10.74 25.89
C ASN A 74 6.14 -9.86 24.69
N ASP A 75 4.91 -9.38 24.63
CA ASP A 75 4.34 -8.56 23.55
C ASP A 75 5.19 -7.32 23.23
N THR A 76 5.76 -6.68 24.26
CA THR A 76 6.60 -5.48 24.09
C THR A 76 7.93 -5.73 23.37
N THR A 77 8.37 -6.98 23.27
CA THR A 77 9.55 -7.35 22.47
C THR A 77 9.25 -7.39 20.97
N CYS A 78 7.99 -7.22 20.59
CA CYS A 78 7.53 -7.27 19.21
C CYS A 78 7.12 -5.91 18.62
N GLU A 79 7.38 -4.82 19.35
CA GLU A 79 7.25 -3.45 18.85
C GLU A 79 8.50 -2.92 18.12
#